data_AF-A0A351MLB3-F1
#
_entry.id   AF-A0A351MLB3-F1
#
_cell.length_a   1.000
_cell.length_b   1.000
_cell.length_c   1.000
_cell.angle_alpha   90.00
_cell.angle_beta   90.00
_cell.angle_gamma   90.00
#
_symmetry.space_group_name_H-M   'P 1'
#
loop_
_entity.id
_entity.type
_entity.pdbx_description
1 polymer ?
#
loop_
_entity_poly.entity_id
_entity_poly.type
_entity_poly.pdbx_seq_one_letter_code
_entity_poly.pdbx_strand_id
1 'polypeptide(L)'
;MAPTASYVIAPGPSPNPDTRYADDGQRLTSGVIATAYGRQTTGWQGQEPREITVDLGRARPVSEVTLWSLSGREAGITGLARVEIELSPDRVNWQPAGVALASTAPENLAGAEPYTLPLAATARYVRARVTAGNGWAMVSQIEVR
;
A
#
# COMPACT_ATOMS: atom_id res chain seq x y z
N MET A 1 14.44 -3.05 -15.34
CA MET A 1 14.25 -1.63 -15.00
C MET A 1 14.41 -1.51 -13.49
N ALA A 2 15.22 -0.58 -12.99
CA ALA A 2 15.33 -0.32 -11.55
C ALA A 2 14.03 0.34 -11.03
N PRO A 3 13.65 0.13 -9.76
CA PRO A 3 12.47 0.80 -9.21
C PRO A 3 12.70 2.31 -9.21
N THR A 4 11.81 3.07 -9.84
CA THR A 4 11.94 4.53 -10.02
C THR A 4 11.55 5.34 -8.79
N ALA A 5 11.11 4.69 -7.70
CA ALA A 5 10.68 5.32 -6.46
C ALA A 5 11.07 4.47 -5.24
N SER A 6 11.53 5.11 -4.17
CA SER A 6 11.76 4.48 -2.86
C SER A 6 10.55 4.67 -1.95
N TYR A 7 10.39 3.82 -0.94
CA TYR A 7 9.35 4.01 0.07
C TYR A 7 9.81 3.69 1.49
N VAL A 8 9.03 4.14 2.47
CA VAL A 8 9.16 3.81 3.89
C VAL A 8 7.78 3.47 4.44
N ILE A 9 7.67 2.42 5.25
CA ILE A 9 6.47 2.12 6.04
C ILE A 9 6.70 2.43 7.54
N ALA A 10 5.74 3.11 8.16
CA ALA A 10 5.78 3.46 9.59
C ALA A 10 4.39 3.31 10.26
N PRO A 11 4.28 2.69 11.45
CA PRO A 11 5.30 1.84 12.06
C PRO A 11 5.65 0.67 11.14
N GLY A 12 6.86 0.12 11.30
CA GLY A 12 7.26 -1.11 10.59
C GLY A 12 6.28 -2.25 10.87
N PRO A 13 6.11 -3.22 9.94
CA PRO A 13 5.17 -4.34 10.11
C PRO A 13 5.36 -5.05 11.46
N SER A 14 4.31 -5.69 11.97
CA SER A 14 4.28 -6.26 13.32
C SER A 14 5.53 -7.09 13.65
N PRO A 15 6.08 -7.00 14.87
CA PRO A 15 7.41 -7.48 15.23
C PRO A 15 7.46 -9.00 15.48
N ASN A 16 6.83 -9.81 14.64
CA ASN A 16 7.09 -11.24 14.63
C ASN A 16 8.13 -11.51 13.52
N PRO A 17 9.38 -11.90 13.85
CA PRO A 17 10.48 -12.10 12.91
C PRO A 17 10.31 -13.35 12.04
N ASP A 18 9.08 -13.67 11.65
CA ASP A 18 8.84 -14.52 10.51
C ASP A 18 9.19 -13.68 9.28
N THR A 19 10.45 -13.77 8.86
CA THR A 19 11.10 -13.09 7.72
C THR A 19 10.33 -13.14 6.39
N ARG A 20 9.19 -13.84 6.34
CA ARG A 20 8.30 -13.98 5.19
C ARG A 20 7.45 -12.73 4.90
N TYR A 21 7.09 -11.92 5.90
CA TYR A 21 6.19 -10.75 5.71
C TYR A 21 6.78 -9.40 6.15
N ALA A 22 8.04 -9.40 6.61
CA ALA A 22 8.76 -8.19 6.98
C ALA A 22 8.93 -7.28 5.76
N ASP A 23 8.86 -5.97 6.00
CA ASP A 23 9.15 -4.97 4.97
C ASP A 23 10.66 -4.95 4.70
N ASP A 24 11.05 -4.98 3.42
CA ASP A 24 12.44 -4.89 2.99
C ASP A 24 12.78 -3.50 2.41
N GLY A 25 11.83 -2.56 2.45
CA GLY A 25 11.96 -1.22 1.89
C GLY A 25 12.02 -1.18 0.36
N GLN A 26 11.81 -2.29 -0.34
CA GLN A 26 11.84 -2.40 -1.80
C GLN A 26 10.60 -3.06 -2.41
N ARG A 27 9.93 -3.94 -1.67
CA ARG A 27 8.82 -4.76 -2.15
C ARG A 27 7.64 -3.95 -2.65
N LEU A 28 7.20 -2.95 -1.88
CA LEU A 28 6.01 -2.17 -2.22
C LEU A 28 6.19 -1.27 -3.45
N THR A 29 7.41 -1.05 -3.94
CA THR A 29 7.66 -0.32 -5.20
C THR A 29 8.36 -1.19 -6.26
N SER A 30 8.37 -2.52 -6.05
CA SER A 30 9.06 -3.46 -6.94
C SER A 30 8.40 -3.65 -8.31
N GLY A 31 7.11 -3.31 -8.42
CA GLY A 31 6.28 -3.56 -9.60
C GLY A 31 5.59 -4.93 -9.59
N VAL A 32 5.69 -5.69 -8.50
CA VAL A 32 5.11 -7.03 -8.37
C VAL A 32 3.78 -6.97 -7.65
N ILE A 33 2.69 -7.26 -8.36
CA ILE A 33 1.37 -7.45 -7.76
C ILE A 33 1.25 -8.92 -7.34
N ALA A 34 1.14 -9.17 -6.04
CA ALA A 34 0.98 -10.53 -5.53
C ALA A 34 -0.46 -11.02 -5.80
N THR A 35 -0.60 -12.30 -6.18
CA THR A 35 -1.91 -12.97 -6.31
C THR A 35 -2.17 -13.96 -5.18
N ALA A 36 -1.18 -14.18 -4.31
CA ALA A 36 -1.26 -15.05 -3.14
C ALA A 36 -0.38 -14.50 -2.02
N TYR A 37 -0.71 -14.82 -0.77
CA TYR A 37 0.06 -14.40 0.39
C TYR A 37 1.42 -15.10 0.43
N GLY A 38 2.49 -14.37 0.75
CA GLY A 38 3.82 -14.95 0.81
C GLY A 38 4.94 -13.91 0.84
N ARG A 39 6.10 -14.28 0.29
CA ARG A 39 7.30 -13.41 0.27
C ARG A 39 7.14 -12.14 -0.57
N GLN A 40 6.06 -12.02 -1.34
CA GLN A 40 5.74 -10.85 -2.16
C GLN A 40 4.75 -9.90 -1.45
N THR A 41 4.38 -10.18 -0.20
CA THR A 41 3.51 -9.31 0.59
C THR A 41 4.18 -8.84 1.87
N THR A 42 3.96 -7.57 2.20
CA THR A 42 4.20 -7.00 3.53
C THR A 42 2.90 -7.10 4.33
N GLY A 43 2.95 -7.75 5.49
CA GLY A 43 1.76 -8.14 6.24
C GLY A 43 1.77 -7.65 7.68
N TRP A 44 0.58 -7.38 8.23
CA TRP A 44 0.40 -7.05 9.63
C TRP A 44 -1.01 -7.33 10.14
N GLN A 45 -1.15 -7.35 11.46
CA GLN A 45 -2.41 -7.38 12.18
C GLN A 45 -2.59 -6.14 13.06
N GLY A 46 -3.82 -5.90 13.48
CA GLY A 46 -4.20 -4.74 14.27
C GLY A 46 -4.65 -3.57 13.40
N GLN A 47 -5.61 -2.79 13.92
CA GLN A 47 -6.22 -1.67 13.21
C GLN A 47 -5.47 -0.34 13.41
N GLU A 48 -4.30 -0.37 14.05
CA GLU A 48 -3.43 0.81 14.11
C GLU A 48 -3.03 1.20 12.68
N PRO A 49 -3.26 2.47 12.28
CA PRO A 49 -2.92 2.91 10.93
C PRO A 49 -1.43 2.80 10.62
N ARG A 50 -1.11 2.43 9.39
CA ARG A 50 0.26 2.46 8.86
C ARG A 50 0.39 3.47 7.75
N GLU A 51 1.50 4.19 7.76
CA GLU A 51 1.86 5.17 6.75
C GLU A 51 2.87 4.55 5.79
N ILE A 52 2.50 4.41 4.52
CA ILE A 52 3.41 4.03 3.43
C ILE A 52 3.72 5.32 2.67
N THR A 53 4.95 5.82 2.77
CA THR A 53 5.41 7.04 2.08
C THR A 53 6.30 6.68 0.92
N VAL A 54 5.93 7.09 -0.30
CA VAL A 54 6.71 6.93 -1.54
C VAL A 54 7.39 8.25 -1.89
N ASP A 55 8.70 8.25 -2.13
CA ASP A 55 9.44 9.38 -2.74
C ASP A 55 9.62 9.11 -4.24
N LEU A 56 9.05 9.99 -5.06
CA LEU A 56 9.14 9.95 -6.52
C LEU A 56 10.47 10.50 -7.05
N GLY A 57 11.37 10.95 -6.16
CA GLY A 57 12.69 11.53 -6.44
C GLY A 57 12.63 13.00 -6.88
N ARG A 58 11.54 13.42 -7.52
CA ARG A 58 11.27 14.82 -7.90
C ARG A 58 9.76 15.07 -7.99
N ALA A 59 9.37 16.34 -7.99
CA ALA A 59 8.00 16.72 -8.30
C ALA A 59 7.61 16.26 -9.71
N ARG A 60 6.49 15.55 -9.83
CA ARG A 60 5.92 15.09 -11.10
C ARG A 60 4.39 15.06 -11.04
N PRO A 61 3.70 15.11 -12.18
CA PRO A 61 2.27 14.83 -12.23
C PRO A 61 1.97 13.44 -11.62
N VAL A 62 0.87 13.38 -10.87
CA VAL A 62 0.27 12.17 -10.30
C VAL A 62 -1.18 12.12 -10.78
N SER A 63 -1.48 11.15 -11.65
CA SER A 63 -2.82 10.91 -12.19
C SER A 63 -3.56 9.78 -11.46
N GLU A 64 -2.84 8.90 -10.75
CA GLU A 64 -3.45 7.77 -10.04
C GLU A 64 -2.52 7.24 -8.95
N VAL A 65 -3.11 6.83 -7.82
CA VAL A 65 -2.45 5.99 -6.81
C VAL A 65 -3.25 4.72 -6.64
N THR A 66 -2.57 3.56 -6.77
CA THR A 66 -3.19 2.24 -6.54
C THR A 66 -2.38 1.48 -5.50
N LEU A 67 -3.05 1.07 -4.42
CA LEU A 67 -2.49 0.17 -3.41
C LEU A 67 -3.06 -1.24 -3.60
N TRP A 68 -2.20 -2.21 -3.79
CA TRP A 68 -2.58 -3.60 -4.02
C TRP A 68 -2.54 -4.39 -2.71
N SER A 69 -3.72 -4.69 -2.17
CA SER A 69 -3.92 -5.63 -1.06
C SER A 69 -4.15 -7.05 -1.59
N LEU A 70 -4.24 -8.01 -0.68
CA LEU A 70 -4.86 -9.30 -0.91
C LEU A 70 -6.17 -9.42 -0.14
N SER A 71 -7.10 -10.21 -0.69
CA SER A 71 -8.21 -10.82 0.04
C SER A 71 -7.94 -12.33 0.20
N GLY A 72 -8.46 -12.95 1.26
CA GLY A 72 -8.21 -14.37 1.52
C GLY A 72 -8.79 -14.82 2.86
N ARG A 73 -10.13 -14.86 2.96
CA ARG A 73 -10.84 -15.08 4.22
C ARG A 73 -10.46 -16.39 4.92
N GLU A 74 -10.22 -17.46 4.17
CA GLU A 74 -9.78 -18.76 4.72
C GLU A 74 -8.42 -18.68 5.43
N ALA A 75 -7.56 -17.77 5.00
CA ALA A 75 -6.26 -17.49 5.61
C ALA A 75 -6.32 -16.34 6.65
N GLY A 76 -7.52 -15.86 6.99
CA GLY A 76 -7.71 -14.73 7.89
C GLY A 76 -7.32 -13.37 7.30
N ILE A 77 -7.16 -13.26 5.98
CA ILE A 77 -6.84 -12.02 5.27
C ILE A 77 -8.15 -11.31 4.94
N THR A 78 -8.38 -10.17 5.58
CA THR A 78 -9.65 -9.42 5.47
C THR A 78 -9.54 -8.19 4.57
N GLY A 79 -8.37 -7.96 3.95
CA GLY A 79 -8.10 -6.74 3.21
C GLY A 79 -7.99 -5.51 4.11
N LEU A 80 -8.09 -4.34 3.49
CA LEU A 80 -7.95 -3.04 4.13
C LEU A 80 -9.33 -2.43 4.40
N ALA A 81 -9.51 -1.89 5.59
CA ALA A 81 -10.72 -1.16 5.95
C ALA A 81 -10.73 0.25 5.35
N ARG A 82 -9.56 0.88 5.23
CA ARG A 82 -9.44 2.24 4.72
C ARG A 82 -8.05 2.53 4.16
N VAL A 83 -8.00 3.27 3.06
CA VAL A 83 -6.77 3.77 2.44
C VAL A 83 -6.94 5.26 2.13
N GLU A 84 -6.31 6.13 2.93
CA GLU A 84 -6.33 7.58 2.73
C GLU A 84 -5.04 8.01 2.05
N ILE A 85 -5.16 8.84 1.00
CA ILE A 85 -4.00 9.33 0.24
C ILE A 85 -3.75 10.79 0.59
N GLU A 86 -2.49 11.11 0.86
CA GLU A 86 -1.97 12.45 1.05
C GLU A 86 -0.79 12.71 0.11
N LEU A 87 -0.65 13.95 -0.34
CA LEU A 87 0.43 14.38 -1.22
C LEU A 87 1.30 15.42 -0.52
N SER A 88 2.59 15.44 -0.85
CA SER A 88 3.51 16.46 -0.32
C SER A 88 4.60 16.83 -1.33
N PRO A 89 5.01 18.11 -1.38
CA PRO A 89 6.19 18.53 -2.12
C PRO A 89 7.51 18.28 -1.35
N ASP A 90 7.47 18.20 -0.01
CA ASP A 90 8.65 18.32 0.85
C ASP A 90 8.74 17.27 1.99
N ARG A 91 7.77 16.35 2.09
CA ARG A 91 7.63 15.32 3.14
C ARG A 91 7.25 15.88 4.53
N VAL A 92 7.03 17.20 4.63
CA VAL A 92 6.67 17.88 5.88
C VAL A 92 5.23 18.37 5.82
N ASN A 93 4.88 19.05 4.73
CA ASN A 93 3.55 19.61 4.50
C ASN A 93 2.72 18.63 3.66
N TRP A 94 1.69 18.04 4.28
CA TRP A 94 0.84 17.03 3.67
C TRP A 94 -0.54 17.60 3.37
N GLN A 95 -1.03 17.33 2.15
CA GLN A 95 -2.36 17.73 1.70
C GLN A 95 -3.21 16.47 1.48
N PRO A 96 -4.41 16.37 2.09
CA PRO A 96 -5.33 15.27 1.81
C PRO A 96 -5.75 15.28 0.34
N ALA A 97 -5.65 14.14 -0.32
CA ALA A 97 -6.03 13.96 -1.72
C ALA A 97 -7.32 13.16 -1.90
N GLY A 98 -7.61 12.23 -0.98
CA GLY A 98 -8.86 11.47 -0.99
C GLY A 98 -8.74 10.10 -0.34
N VAL A 99 -9.75 9.26 -0.54
CA VAL A 99 -9.79 7.88 -0.07
C VAL A 99 -9.78 6.96 -1.29
N ALA A 100 -8.81 6.05 -1.35
CA ALA A 100 -8.75 5.04 -2.40
C ALA A 100 -9.80 3.95 -2.14
N LEU A 101 -10.57 3.62 -3.18
CA LEU A 101 -11.69 2.69 -3.08
C LEU A 101 -11.29 1.32 -3.62
N ALA A 102 -11.71 0.28 -2.91
CA ALA A 102 -11.57 -1.09 -3.40
C ALA A 102 -12.39 -1.25 -4.67
N SER A 103 -11.77 -1.69 -5.76
CA SER A 103 -12.53 -2.27 -6.87
C SER A 103 -12.83 -3.71 -6.48
N THR A 104 -14.11 -4.01 -6.21
CA THR A 104 -14.58 -5.33 -5.75
C THR A 104 -13.90 -6.47 -6.50
N ALA A 105 -13.05 -7.24 -5.80
CA ALA A 105 -12.55 -8.52 -6.28
C ALA A 105 -13.66 -9.59 -6.12
N PRO A 106 -13.79 -10.56 -7.05
CA PRO A 106 -14.83 -11.59 -6.97
C PRO A 106 -14.69 -12.39 -5.67
N GLU A 107 -15.82 -12.62 -5.01
CA GLU A 107 -15.91 -13.42 -3.80
C GLU A 107 -15.27 -14.80 -4.02
N ASN A 108 -14.41 -15.19 -3.08
CA ASN A 108 -13.92 -16.57 -2.84
C ASN A 108 -12.63 -17.04 -3.52
N LEU A 109 -11.85 -16.17 -4.17
CA LEU A 109 -10.46 -16.52 -4.51
C LEU A 109 -9.49 -15.57 -3.82
N ALA A 110 -8.48 -16.13 -3.15
CA ALA A 110 -7.36 -15.34 -2.70
C ALA A 110 -6.76 -14.62 -3.92
N GLY A 111 -6.71 -13.30 -3.87
CA GLY A 111 -6.42 -12.52 -5.06
C GLY A 111 -6.05 -11.07 -4.76
N ALA A 112 -5.42 -10.44 -5.75
CA ALA A 112 -5.05 -9.04 -5.71
C ALA A 112 -6.30 -8.15 -5.65
N GLU A 113 -6.34 -7.26 -4.67
CA GLU A 113 -7.43 -6.31 -4.43
C GLU A 113 -6.87 -4.87 -4.56
N PRO A 114 -7.18 -4.16 -5.65
CA PRO A 114 -6.71 -2.80 -5.85
C PRO A 114 -7.60 -1.80 -5.09
N TYR A 115 -6.94 -0.90 -4.37
CA TYR A 115 -7.51 0.32 -3.81
C TYR A 115 -7.00 1.49 -4.63
N THR A 116 -7.87 2.08 -5.45
CA THR A 116 -7.47 3.09 -6.44
C THR A 116 -8.06 4.45 -6.12
N LEU A 117 -7.24 5.49 -6.27
CA LEU A 117 -7.65 6.89 -6.26
C LEU A 117 -7.13 7.59 -7.53
N PRO A 118 -8.02 7.97 -8.47
CA PRO A 118 -7.69 8.88 -9.56
C PRO A 118 -7.36 10.27 -9.01
N LEU A 119 -6.34 10.92 -9.57
CA LEU A 119 -5.84 12.22 -9.14
C LEU A 119 -5.54 13.11 -10.35
N ALA A 120 -5.38 14.40 -10.09
CA ALA A 120 -4.89 15.38 -11.06
C ALA A 120 -4.06 16.43 -10.32
N ALA A 121 -2.91 15.99 -9.79
CA ALA A 121 -2.06 16.82 -8.93
C ALA A 121 -0.58 16.68 -9.32
N THR A 122 0.27 17.55 -8.76
CA THR A 122 1.73 17.39 -8.82
C THR A 122 2.25 17.16 -7.41
N ALA A 123 3.08 16.14 -7.24
CA ALA A 123 3.66 15.80 -5.95
C ALA A 123 5.08 15.23 -6.12
N ARG A 124 5.88 15.30 -5.06
CA ARG A 124 7.12 14.53 -4.95
C ARG A 124 6.92 13.32 -4.04
N TYR A 125 6.14 13.48 -2.99
CA TYR A 125 5.85 12.42 -2.04
C TYR A 125 4.37 12.08 -2.06
N VAL A 126 4.08 10.78 -1.97
CA VAL A 126 2.73 10.23 -1.81
C VAL A 126 2.72 9.43 -0.53
N ARG A 127 1.73 9.64 0.34
CA ARG A 127 1.52 8.82 1.54
C ARG A 127 0.17 8.14 1.47
N ALA A 128 0.17 6.83 1.67
CA ALA A 128 -1.04 6.06 1.95
C ALA A 128 -1.10 5.79 3.46
N ARG A 129 -2.15 6.29 4.12
CA ARG A 129 -2.51 5.89 5.48
C ARG A 129 -3.47 4.72 5.40
N VAL A 130 -3.04 3.57 5.87
CA VAL A 130 -3.71 2.30 5.68
C VAL A 130 -4.20 1.76 7.01
N THR A 131 -5.50 1.49 7.10
CA THR A 131 -6.13 0.83 8.25
C THR A 131 -6.52 -0.58 7.86
N ALA A 132 -6.05 -1.58 8.60
CA ALA A 132 -6.40 -2.97 8.39
C ALA A 132 -7.87 -3.25 8.80
N GLY A 133 -8.48 -4.27 8.18
CA GLY A 133 -9.70 -4.88 8.71
C GLY A 133 -9.47 -5.65 10.02
N ASN A 134 -10.44 -6.49 10.40
CA ASN A 134 -10.38 -7.30 11.62
C ASN A 134 -9.50 -8.56 11.50
N GLY A 135 -8.63 -8.63 10.49
CA GLY A 135 -7.72 -9.75 10.22
C GLY A 135 -6.37 -9.27 9.72
N TRP A 136 -5.70 -10.11 8.92
CA TRP A 136 -4.45 -9.74 8.28
C TRP A 136 -4.70 -8.73 7.16
N ALA A 137 -3.94 -7.63 7.21
CA ALA A 137 -3.64 -6.82 6.04
C ALA A 137 -2.41 -7.41 5.35
N MET A 138 -2.50 -7.56 4.03
CA MET A 138 -1.40 -8.05 3.18
C MET A 138 -1.30 -7.14 1.97
N VAL A 139 -0.22 -6.37 1.87
CA VAL A 139 0.00 -5.41 0.78
C VAL A 139 1.20 -5.84 -0.05
N SER A 140 1.08 -5.79 -1.37
CA SER A 140 2.16 -6.20 -2.28
C SER A 140 2.84 -5.03 -2.99
N GLN A 141 2.07 -4.01 -3.35
CA GLN A 141 2.54 -2.94 -4.22
C GLN A 141 1.77 -1.64 -3.98
N ILE A 142 2.46 -0.51 -4.09
CA ILE A 142 1.89 0.80 -4.33
C ILE A 142 2.38 1.32 -5.69
N GLU A 143 1.45 1.64 -6.58
CA GLU A 143 1.72 2.25 -7.87
C GLU A 143 1.34 3.73 -7.82
N VAL A 144 2.23 4.57 -8.35
CA VAL A 144 1.98 6.01 -8.55
C VAL A 144 2.26 6.32 -10.01
N ARG A 145 1.24 6.76 -10.74
CA ARG A 145 1.33 7.09 -12.17
C ARG A 145 1.37 8.59 -12.37
#